data_AF-A0A1N6GZ87-F1
#
_entry.id   AF-A0A1N6GZ87-F1
#
_cell.length_a   1.000
_cell.length_b   1.000
_cell.length_c   1.000
_cell.angle_alpha   90.00
_cell.angle_beta   90.00
_cell.angle_gamma   90.00
#
_symmetry.space_group_name_H-M   'P 1'
#
loop_
_entity.id
_entity.type
_entity.pdbx_description
1 polymer ?
#
loop_
_entity_poly.entity_id
_entity_poly.type
_entity_poly.pdbx_seq_one_letter_code
_entity_poly.pdbx_strand_id
1 'polypeptide(L)'
;MNSQDELRKRYRAWCRANERGDQQPLPDECHNLRCGAKTRSGTPCKRRDLYASGRCKLHGGLSTGPKSGPRAKRPEPPAAKPEPYDPANNSEVLAILRRQGIRC
;
A
#
# COMPACT_ATOMS: atom_id res chain seq x y z
N MET A 1 -24.77 14.43 -8.78
CA MET A 1 -23.45 14.29 -9.41
C MET A 1 -22.57 13.34 -8.60
N ASN A 2 -22.17 12.22 -9.21
CA ASN A 2 -21.16 11.20 -8.84
C ASN A 2 -20.93 10.75 -7.37
N SER A 3 -22.00 10.25 -6.73
CA SER A 3 -21.93 9.48 -5.46
C SER A 3 -20.96 8.28 -5.51
N GLN A 4 -20.89 7.54 -6.62
CA GLN A 4 -20.03 6.34 -6.71
C GLN A 4 -18.53 6.65 -6.82
N ASP A 5 -18.13 7.81 -7.36
CA ASP A 5 -16.71 8.13 -7.52
C ASP A 5 -16.07 8.57 -6.21
N GLU A 6 -16.80 9.38 -5.42
CA GLU A 6 -16.43 9.70 -4.04
C GLU A 6 -16.32 8.45 -3.16
N LEU A 7 -17.29 7.53 -3.25
CA LEU A 7 -17.20 6.24 -2.55
C LEU A 7 -15.96 5.43 -2.96
N ARG A 8 -15.55 5.49 -4.24
CA ARG A 8 -14.29 4.85 -4.66
C ARG A 8 -13.07 5.52 -4.07
N LYS A 9 -13.04 6.85 -3.95
CA LYS A 9 -11.94 7.57 -3.30
C LYS A 9 -11.83 7.16 -1.83
N ARG A 10 -12.96 7.13 -1.12
CA ARG A 10 -13.05 6.65 0.27
C ARG A 10 -12.59 5.21 0.42
N TYR A 11 -13.10 4.30 -0.41
CA TYR A 11 -12.68 2.90 -0.41
C TYR A 11 -11.17 2.73 -0.64
N ARG A 12 -10.60 3.47 -1.58
CA ARG A 12 -9.14 3.47 -1.83
C ARG A 12 -8.35 4.00 -0.65
N ALA A 13 -8.83 5.04 0.02
CA ALA A 13 -8.19 5.58 1.21
C ALA A 13 -8.20 4.54 2.35
N TRP A 14 -9.35 3.89 2.56
CA TRP A 14 -9.50 2.80 3.53
C TRP A 14 -8.56 1.62 3.25
N CYS A 15 -8.46 1.16 1.99
CA CYS A 15 -7.51 0.10 1.65
C CYS A 15 -6.06 0.50 1.98
N ARG A 16 -5.65 1.74 1.67
CA ARG A 16 -4.29 2.21 1.98
C ARG A 16 -4.02 2.32 3.48
N ALA A 17 -5.01 2.74 4.27
CA ALA A 17 -4.88 2.79 5.73
C ALA A 17 -4.71 1.38 6.32
N ASN A 18 -5.50 0.42 5.82
CA ASN A 18 -5.36 -0.98 6.24
C ASN A 18 -4.05 -1.62 5.80
N GLU A 19 -3.54 -1.30 4.61
CA GLU A 19 -2.20 -1.72 4.16
C GLU A 19 -1.08 -1.18 5.06
N ARG A 20 -1.29 -0.05 5.76
CA ARG A 20 -0.36 0.51 6.74
C ARG A 20 -0.50 -0.07 8.15
N GLY A 21 -1.53 -0.88 8.40
CA GLY A 21 -1.76 -1.53 9.69
C GLY A 21 -2.81 -0.87 10.59
N ASP A 22 -3.54 0.15 10.13
CA ASP A 22 -4.56 0.83 10.96
C ASP A 22 -5.82 -0.02 11.26
N GLN A 23 -5.95 -1.20 10.61
CA GLN A 23 -7.04 -2.19 10.75
C GLN A 23 -8.44 -1.59 10.99
N GLN A 24 -8.82 -0.57 10.21
CA GLN A 24 -10.10 0.10 10.34
C GLN A 24 -11.22 -0.74 9.71
N PRO A 25 -12.44 -0.74 10.28
CA PRO A 25 -13.60 -1.38 9.67
C PRO A 25 -13.98 -0.69 8.34
N LEU A 26 -14.57 -1.45 7.41
CA LEU A 26 -15.04 -0.90 6.15
C LEU A 26 -16.15 0.14 6.40
N PRO A 27 -16.06 1.36 5.84
CA PRO A 27 -17.13 2.35 6.00
C PRO A 27 -18.45 1.85 5.42
N ASP A 28 -19.55 2.03 6.15
CA ASP A 28 -20.89 1.53 5.76
C ASP A 28 -21.33 1.97 4.37
N GLU A 29 -21.01 3.22 4.00
CA GLU A 29 -21.34 3.76 2.69
C GLU A 29 -20.68 2.99 1.53
N CYS A 30 -19.52 2.37 1.78
CA CYS A 30 -18.76 1.61 0.78
C CYS A 30 -19.32 0.20 0.54
N HIS A 31 -20.21 -0.33 1.38
CA HIS A 31 -20.82 -1.66 1.19
C HIS A 31 -21.57 -1.81 -0.14
N ASN A 32 -22.13 -0.71 -0.66
CA ASN A 32 -22.87 -0.68 -1.92
C ASN A 32 -22.03 -0.22 -3.11
N LEU A 33 -20.70 -0.15 -2.95
CA LEU A 33 -19.80 0.23 -4.02
C LEU A 33 -19.79 -0.83 -5.13
N ARG A 34 -19.88 -0.35 -6.38
CA ARG A 34 -19.85 -1.20 -7.58
C ARG A 34 -18.65 -0.84 -8.43
N CYS A 35 -18.19 -1.81 -9.21
CA CYS A 35 -17.05 -1.61 -10.09
C CYS A 35 -17.30 -0.42 -11.02
N GLY A 36 -18.47 -0.32 -11.66
CA GLY A 36 -18.90 0.84 -12.46
C GLY A 36 -18.02 1.18 -13.66
N ALA A 37 -17.08 0.30 -14.04
CA ALA A 37 -16.33 0.46 -15.28
C ALA A 37 -17.25 0.23 -16.50
N LYS A 38 -17.00 0.94 -17.60
CA LYS A 38 -17.78 0.75 -18.84
C LYS A 38 -17.48 -0.64 -19.40
N THR A 39 -18.52 -1.45 -19.55
CA THR A 39 -18.42 -2.78 -20.15
C THR A 39 -18.33 -2.67 -21.68
N ARG A 40 -18.01 -3.78 -22.37
CA ARG A 40 -18.05 -3.85 -23.84
C ARG A 40 -19.41 -3.49 -24.41
N SER A 41 -20.49 -3.80 -23.69
CA SER A 41 -21.88 -3.44 -24.05
C SER A 41 -22.26 -1.99 -23.72
N GLY A 42 -21.31 -1.16 -23.29
CA GLY A 42 -21.52 0.26 -22.98
C GLY A 42 -22.17 0.56 -21.62
N THR A 43 -22.68 -0.44 -20.92
CA THR A 43 -23.30 -0.28 -19.60
C THR A 43 -22.27 -0.34 -18.46
N PRO A 44 -22.54 0.27 -17.29
CA PRO A 44 -21.63 0.23 -16.14
C PRO A 44 -21.58 -1.17 -15.49
N CYS A 45 -20.38 -1.61 -15.12
CA CYS A 45 -20.17 -2.90 -14.47
C CYS A 45 -20.84 -2.96 -13.10
N LYS A 46 -21.68 -3.98 -12.89
CA LYS A 46 -22.49 -4.16 -11.67
C LYS A 46 -21.81 -5.00 -10.57
N ARG A 47 -20.61 -5.53 -10.84
CA ARG A 47 -19.84 -6.38 -9.91
C ARG A 47 -19.48 -5.66 -8.61
N ARG A 48 -19.49 -6.40 -7.50
CA ARG A 48 -19.19 -5.93 -6.13
C ARG A 48 -17.89 -6.51 -5.56
N ASP A 49 -17.30 -7.50 -6.22
CA ASP A 49 -15.97 -8.02 -5.91
C ASP A 49 -14.91 -6.97 -6.29
N LEU A 50 -14.57 -6.09 -5.35
CA LEU A 50 -13.64 -4.97 -5.55
C LEU A 50 -12.30 -5.22 -4.87
N TYR A 51 -11.22 -4.92 -5.59
CA TYR A 51 -9.86 -4.92 -5.06
C TYR A 51 -9.46 -3.51 -4.62
N ALA A 52 -8.27 -3.34 -4.02
CA ALA A 52 -7.76 -2.05 -3.51
C ALA A 52 -7.84 -0.88 -4.52
N SER A 53 -7.82 -1.18 -5.82
CA SER A 53 -8.02 -0.18 -6.88
C SER A 53 -9.46 0.34 -6.99
N GLY A 54 -10.42 -0.22 -6.25
CA GLY A 54 -11.86 0.09 -6.32
C GLY A 54 -12.56 -0.46 -7.56
N ARG A 55 -11.95 -1.43 -8.26
CA ARG A 55 -12.51 -2.09 -9.46
C ARG A 55 -12.44 -3.61 -9.30
N CYS A 56 -13.24 -4.33 -10.10
CA CYS A 56 -13.26 -5.79 -10.09
C CYS A 56 -12.13 -6.38 -10.93
N LYS A 57 -11.90 -7.69 -10.78
CA LYS A 57 -10.82 -8.42 -11.50
C LYS A 57 -10.80 -8.18 -13.01
N LEU A 58 -11.98 -8.06 -13.62
CA LEU A 58 -12.16 -7.89 -15.07
C LEU A 58 -11.86 -6.47 -15.56
N HIS A 59 -11.83 -5.48 -14.67
CA HIS A 59 -11.67 -4.07 -15.01
C HIS A 59 -10.49 -3.44 -14.25
N GLY A 60 -9.39 -4.18 -14.14
CA GLY A 60 -8.14 -3.69 -13.55
C GLY A 60 -8.06 -3.77 -12.02
N GLY A 61 -8.96 -4.53 -11.37
CA GLY A 61 -8.94 -4.78 -9.94
C GLY A 61 -7.56 -5.21 -9.42
N LEU A 62 -6.99 -6.21 -10.10
CA LEU A 62 -5.69 -6.82 -9.81
C LEU A 62 -4.51 -6.12 -10.50
N SER A 63 -4.74 -5.05 -11.25
CA SER A 63 -3.66 -4.39 -11.98
C SER A 63 -2.77 -3.59 -11.04
N THR A 64 -1.47 -3.87 -11.05
CA THR A 64 -0.44 -3.10 -10.33
C THR A 64 0.07 -1.90 -11.13
N GLY A 65 -0.54 -1.63 -12.30
CA GLY A 65 -0.06 -0.64 -13.25
C GLY A 65 1.05 -1.17 -14.18
N PRO A 66 1.46 -0.36 -15.17
CA PRO A 66 2.52 -0.73 -16.11
C PRO A 66 3.87 -0.83 -15.39
N LYS A 67 4.62 -1.89 -15.71
CA LYS A 67 5.97 -2.15 -15.14
C LYS A 67 7.09 -1.50 -15.96
N SER A 68 6.81 -1.10 -17.20
CA SER A 68 7.78 -0.49 -18.12
C SER A 68 7.15 0.62 -18.97
N GLY A 69 8.01 1.47 -19.55
CA GLY A 69 7.60 2.57 -20.41
C GLY A 69 7.30 3.88 -19.66
N PRO A 70 6.86 4.93 -20.38
CA PRO A 70 6.73 6.29 -19.84
C PRO A 70 5.67 6.44 -18.74
N ARG A 71 4.79 5.45 -18.57
CA ARG A 71 3.76 5.43 -17.52
C ARG A 71 4.11 4.54 -16.33
N ALA A 72 5.23 3.80 -16.40
CA ALA A 72 5.68 3.00 -15.29
C ALA A 72 6.18 3.88 -14.15
N LYS A 73 5.80 3.53 -12.92
CA LYS A 73 6.44 4.12 -11.75
C LYS A 73 7.89 3.63 -11.73
N ARG A 74 8.83 4.54 -11.48
CA ARG A 74 10.21 4.14 -11.18
C ARG A 74 10.16 3.22 -9.97
N PRO A 75 10.65 1.98 -10.04
CA PRO A 75 10.74 1.15 -8.86
C PRO A 75 11.63 1.88 -7.85
N GLU A 76 11.20 1.94 -6.60
CA GLU A 76 12.08 2.40 -5.53
C GLU A 76 13.29 1.46 -5.51
N PRO A 77 14.52 1.98 -5.36
CA PRO A 77 15.68 1.14 -5.13
C PRO A 77 15.38 0.24 -3.93
N PRO A 78 15.79 -1.04 -3.94
CA PRO A 78 15.66 -1.85 -2.74
C PRO A 78 16.31 -1.10 -1.58
N ALA A 79 15.65 -1.09 -0.41
CA ALA A 79 16.24 -0.53 0.79
C ALA A 79 17.63 -1.15 0.95
N ALA A 80 18.66 -0.31 1.11
CA ALA A 80 19.99 -0.78 1.43
C ALA A 80 19.87 -1.69 2.65
N LYS A 81 20.48 -2.88 2.59
CA LYS A 81 20.59 -3.71 3.79
C LYS A 81 21.25 -2.83 4.85
N PRO A 82 20.74 -2.78 6.10
CA PRO A 82 21.45 -2.08 7.14
C PRO A 82 22.86 -2.65 7.20
N GLU A 83 23.86 -1.79 7.36
CA GLU A 83 25.21 -2.28 7.57
C GLU A 83 25.20 -3.25 8.76
N PRO A 84 25.99 -4.34 8.72
CA PRO A 84 26.10 -5.25 9.83
C PRO A 84 26.36 -4.48 11.12
N TYR A 85 25.65 -4.83 12.19
CA TYR A 85 25.86 -4.20 13.48
C TYR A 85 27.31 -4.39 13.92
N ASP A 86 28.04 -3.28 14.06
CA ASP A 86 29.40 -3.27 14.61
C ASP A 86 29.37 -2.70 16.05
N PRO A 87 29.51 -3.57 17.07
CA PRO A 87 29.57 -3.13 18.46
C PRO A 87 30.74 -2.18 18.75
N ALA A 88 31.80 -2.20 17.94
CA ALA A 88 32.96 -1.33 18.09
C ALA A 88 32.61 0.15 17.81
N ASN A 89 31.57 0.41 17.02
CA ASN A 89 31.12 1.77 16.69
C ASN A 89 29.96 2.25 17.59
N ASN A 90 29.46 1.41 18.49
CA ASN A 90 28.36 1.76 19.39
C ASN A 90 28.90 2.41 20.68
N SER A 91 28.65 3.71 20.85
CA SER A 91 29.14 4.50 21.99
C SER A 91 28.66 4.01 23.35
N GLU A 92 27.44 3.45 23.43
CA GLU A 92 26.91 2.86 24.66
C GLU A 92 27.67 1.58 25.02
N VAL A 93 27.93 0.72 24.02
CA VAL A 93 28.70 -0.52 24.22
C VAL A 93 30.12 -0.20 24.65
N LEU A 94 30.78 0.76 23.99
CA LEU A 94 32.12 1.21 24.40
C LEU A 94 32.13 1.79 25.82
N ALA A 95 31.08 2.52 26.23
CA ALA A 95 30.96 3.03 27.60
C ALA A 95 30.74 1.92 28.63
N ILE A 96 30.03 0.85 28.28
CA ILE A 96 29.85 -0.33 29.13
C ILE A 96 31.19 -1.08 29.27
N LEU A 97 31.88 -1.36 28.16
CA LEU A 97 33.18 -2.04 28.17
C LEU A 97 34.24 -1.27 28.97
N ARG A 98 34.29 0.06 28.80
CA ARG A 98 35.13 0.96 29.60
C ARG A 98 34.81 0.88 31.10
N ARG A 99 33.53 0.86 31.48
CA ARG A 99 33.10 0.71 32.88
C ARG A 99 33.46 -0.67 33.46
N GLN A 100 33.46 -1.71 32.64
CA GLN A 100 33.86 -3.06 33.04
C GLN A 100 35.39 -3.26 33.05
N GLY A 101 36.18 -2.23 32.71
CA GLY A 101 37.64 -2.33 32.65
C GLY A 101 38.17 -3.17 31.47
N ILE A 102 37.30 -3.53 30.52
CA ILE A 102 37.64 -4.28 29.32
C ILE A 102 38.17 -3.28 28.30
N ARG A 103 39.47 -3.33 28.03
CA ARG A 103 40.08 -2.53 26.96
C ARG A 103 39.72 -3.15 25.61
N CYS A 104 39.04 -2.36 24.78
CA CYS A 104 38.84 -2.62 23.35
C CYS A 104 40.16 -2.46 22.59
#